data_AF-A0A942MPP9-F1
#
_entry.id   AF-A0A942MPP9-F1
#
_cell.length_a   1.000
_cell.length_b   1.000
_cell.length_c   1.000
_cell.angle_alpha   90.00
_cell.angle_beta   90.00
_cell.angle_gamma   90.00
#
_symmetry.space_group_name_H-M   'P 1'
#
loop_
_entity.id
_entity.type
_entity.pdbx_description
1 polymer ?
#
loop_
_entity_poly.entity_id
_entity_poly.type
_entity_poly.pdbx_seq_one_letter_code
_entity_poly.pdbx_strand_id
1 'polypeptide(L)'
;MVRYRRILALVMMLIMVFSLSPTVGMTSESVLEENRFNFLETRLSQLYDEVINTLDQEKIDELNTEAMKILREIAQKQVLESLKEATIEAHSIDRIDDFETQSIPPVTHIQLGHITTFAFASEGKRGSWVDGIGSVTTTFDLPNNRNNVGMWTSPGYATGWAWTGRRFFVNGQGTQTASFDIDGMYKALYNTVGQSSVSSGYATFNLYNATTQQWIIQDHTIGGGTYIFGNNGLEGETFSRNNFVSAPLTAGNEYVVLFMFEGYVLFSAYLESGTDNYHSKWTTIRINF
;
A
#
# COMPACT_ATOMS: atom_id res chain seq x y z
N MET A 1 -41.44 7.26 -11.53
CA MET A 1 -40.38 6.61 -12.35
C MET A 1 -38.96 6.90 -11.82
N VAL A 2 -38.60 8.15 -11.48
CA VAL A 2 -37.29 8.50 -10.90
C VAL A 2 -37.02 7.83 -9.54
N ARG A 3 -38.04 7.73 -8.66
CA ARG A 3 -37.96 7.08 -7.34
C ARG A 3 -37.57 5.60 -7.40
N TYR A 4 -38.18 4.83 -8.30
CA TYR A 4 -37.87 3.40 -8.50
C TYR A 4 -36.48 3.17 -9.10
N ARG A 5 -35.98 4.08 -9.95
CA ARG A 5 -34.64 3.96 -10.53
C ARG A 5 -33.53 4.15 -9.48
N ARG A 6 -33.72 5.04 -8.50
CA ARG A 6 -32.73 5.27 -7.42
C ARG A 6 -32.68 4.11 -6.44
N ILE A 7 -33.85 3.59 -6.03
CA ILE A 7 -33.95 2.40 -5.16
C ILE A 7 -33.35 1.17 -5.87
N LEU A 8 -33.66 0.96 -7.15
CA LEU A 8 -33.13 -0.15 -7.94
C LEU A 8 -31.60 -0.06 -8.13
N ALA A 9 -31.05 1.15 -8.32
CA ALA A 9 -29.61 1.35 -8.39
C ALA A 9 -28.91 1.03 -7.07
N LEU A 10 -29.51 1.40 -5.94
CA LEU A 10 -29.01 1.11 -4.59
C LEU A 10 -29.04 -0.40 -4.29
N VAL A 11 -30.12 -1.09 -4.71
CA VAL A 11 -30.26 -2.55 -4.60
C VAL A 11 -29.26 -3.30 -5.49
N MET A 12 -29.05 -2.86 -6.73
CA MET A 12 -28.06 -3.50 -7.62
C MET A 12 -26.61 -3.27 -7.15
N MET A 13 -26.33 -2.10 -6.55
CA MET A 13 -25.02 -1.79 -5.97
C MET A 13 -24.76 -2.63 -4.71
N LEU A 14 -25.79 -2.86 -3.87
CA LEU A 14 -25.74 -3.82 -2.75
C LEU A 14 -25.42 -5.25 -3.23
N ILE A 15 -26.10 -5.73 -4.27
CA ILE A 15 -25.89 -7.08 -4.81
C ILE A 15 -24.44 -7.25 -5.33
N MET A 16 -23.85 -6.21 -5.93
CA MET A 16 -22.45 -6.21 -6.34
C MET A 16 -21.49 -6.31 -5.14
N VAL A 17 -21.72 -5.53 -4.09
CA VAL A 17 -20.89 -5.51 -2.86
C VAL A 17 -20.92 -6.85 -2.12
N PHE A 18 -22.06 -7.53 -2.08
CA PHE A 18 -22.20 -8.85 -1.44
C PHE A 18 -21.68 -10.04 -2.28
N SER A 19 -21.42 -9.83 -3.59
CA SER A 19 -20.98 -10.90 -4.49
C SER A 19 -19.46 -11.14 -4.53
N LEU A 20 -18.67 -10.36 -3.78
CA LEU A 20 -17.21 -10.30 -3.91
C LEU A 20 -16.42 -10.74 -2.67
N SER A 21 -17.02 -11.37 -1.67
CA SER A 21 -16.33 -11.69 -0.41
C SER A 21 -15.23 -12.76 -0.54
N PRO A 22 -13.96 -12.44 -0.23
CA PRO A 22 -12.96 -13.44 0.07
C PRO A 22 -12.88 -13.71 1.58
N THR A 23 -12.35 -14.87 1.96
CA THR A 23 -12.30 -15.37 3.34
C THR A 23 -10.84 -15.46 3.78
N VAL A 24 -10.33 -14.58 4.67
CA VAL A 24 -8.95 -14.72 5.20
C VAL A 24 -8.83 -14.28 6.67
N GLY A 25 -7.96 -15.01 7.41
CA GLY A 25 -7.76 -14.94 8.86
C GLY A 25 -6.98 -13.75 9.41
N MET A 26 -7.09 -13.56 10.74
CA MET A 26 -6.97 -12.26 11.40
C MET A 26 -5.76 -12.09 12.34
N THR A 27 -5.20 -10.88 12.36
CA THR A 27 -4.32 -10.29 13.41
C THR A 27 -5.11 -9.32 14.32
N SER A 28 -4.58 -8.91 15.48
CA SER A 28 -5.34 -8.10 16.47
C SER A 28 -5.79 -6.72 15.99
N GLU A 29 -5.07 -6.11 15.04
CA GLU A 29 -5.46 -4.84 14.41
C GLU A 29 -6.59 -5.06 13.38
N SER A 30 -6.57 -6.20 12.68
CA SER A 30 -7.66 -6.61 11.78
C SER A 30 -8.97 -6.91 12.52
N VAL A 31 -8.93 -7.30 13.79
CA VAL A 31 -10.13 -7.53 14.62
C VAL A 31 -10.86 -6.22 14.93
N LEU A 32 -10.13 -5.12 15.18
CA LEU A 32 -10.74 -3.80 15.38
C LEU A 32 -11.35 -3.24 14.10
N GLU A 33 -10.68 -3.44 12.96
CA GLU A 33 -11.18 -3.01 11.65
C GLU A 33 -12.35 -3.87 11.12
N GLU A 34 -12.39 -5.17 11.41
CA GLU A 34 -13.53 -6.03 11.10
C GLU A 34 -14.75 -5.66 11.94
N ASN A 35 -14.58 -5.40 13.24
CA ASN A 35 -15.68 -4.94 14.10
C ASN A 35 -16.28 -3.61 13.64
N ARG A 36 -15.43 -2.67 13.19
CA ARG A 36 -15.90 -1.40 12.59
C ARG A 36 -16.64 -1.65 11.27
N PHE A 37 -16.18 -2.58 10.46
CA PHE A 37 -16.81 -2.92 9.18
C PHE A 37 -18.18 -3.58 9.36
N ASN A 38 -18.28 -4.57 10.24
CA ASN A 38 -19.54 -5.22 10.60
C ASN A 38 -20.56 -4.20 11.16
N PHE A 39 -20.08 -3.21 11.92
CA PHE A 39 -20.91 -2.10 12.38
C PHE A 39 -21.41 -1.23 11.23
N LEU A 40 -20.57 -0.91 10.25
CA LEU A 40 -20.94 -0.11 9.08
C LEU A 40 -21.94 -0.86 8.17
N GLU A 41 -21.77 -2.17 7.95
CA GLU A 41 -22.73 -3.01 7.23
C GLU A 41 -24.09 -3.04 7.94
N THR A 42 -24.07 -3.21 9.27
CA THR A 42 -25.29 -3.19 10.09
C THR A 42 -25.98 -1.83 10.00
N ARG A 43 -25.24 -0.72 10.06
CA ARG A 43 -25.78 0.64 9.93
C ARG A 43 -26.36 0.88 8.54
N LEU A 44 -25.72 0.39 7.48
CA LEU A 44 -26.23 0.48 6.11
C LEU A 44 -27.55 -0.27 5.94
N SER A 45 -27.67 -1.46 6.55
CA SER A 45 -28.92 -2.22 6.56
C SER A 45 -30.04 -1.48 7.29
N GLN A 46 -29.73 -0.83 8.42
CA GLN A 46 -30.71 -0.02 9.18
C GLN A 46 -31.17 1.21 8.40
N LEU A 47 -30.24 1.91 7.75
CA LEU A 47 -30.56 3.07 6.89
C LEU A 47 -31.46 2.67 5.72
N TYR A 48 -31.26 1.48 5.16
CA TYR A 48 -32.11 0.94 4.10
C TYR A 48 -33.57 0.76 4.56
N ASP A 49 -33.76 0.18 5.75
CA ASP A 49 -35.09 0.04 6.35
C ASP A 49 -35.73 1.40 6.69
N GLU A 50 -34.94 2.38 7.14
CA GLU A 50 -35.41 3.74 7.40
C GLU A 50 -35.85 4.47 6.12
N VAL A 51 -35.11 4.32 5.01
CA VAL A 51 -35.45 4.91 3.71
C VAL A 51 -36.73 4.31 3.13
N ILE A 52 -36.94 3.00 3.27
CA ILE A 52 -38.17 2.33 2.81
C ILE A 52 -39.40 2.84 3.56
N ASN A 53 -39.25 3.17 4.84
CA ASN A 53 -40.37 3.54 5.72
C ASN A 53 -40.60 5.06 5.81
N THR A 54 -39.76 5.88 5.18
CA THR A 54 -39.86 7.36 5.23
C THR A 54 -40.42 7.92 3.92
N LEU A 55 -41.42 8.81 4.01
CA LEU A 55 -42.05 9.48 2.85
C LEU A 55 -41.54 10.91 2.60
N ASP A 56 -40.68 11.42 3.47
CA ASP A 56 -40.11 12.77 3.41
C ASP A 56 -38.86 12.82 2.54
N GLN A 57 -38.85 13.73 1.57
CA GLN A 57 -37.82 13.82 0.54
C GLN A 57 -36.49 14.38 1.07
N GLU A 58 -36.54 15.33 2.01
CA GLU A 58 -35.32 15.90 2.62
C GLU A 58 -34.57 14.83 3.42
N LYS A 59 -35.32 14.07 4.22
CA LYS A 59 -34.81 12.93 4.97
C LYS A 59 -34.28 11.80 4.07
N ILE A 60 -34.92 11.54 2.94
CA ILE A 60 -34.42 10.58 1.94
C ILE A 60 -33.06 11.03 1.37
N ASP A 61 -32.89 12.32 1.08
CA ASP A 61 -31.64 12.84 0.49
C ASP A 61 -30.49 12.86 1.50
N GLU A 62 -30.77 13.15 2.78
CA GLU A 62 -29.80 12.98 3.89
C GLU A 62 -29.37 11.52 4.05
N LEU A 63 -30.34 10.59 4.12
CA LEU A 63 -30.07 9.16 4.26
C LEU A 63 -29.29 8.60 3.06
N ASN A 64 -29.59 9.07 1.84
CA ASN A 64 -28.81 8.72 0.64
C ASN A 64 -27.37 9.23 0.71
N THR A 65 -27.16 10.42 1.25
CA THR A 65 -25.81 10.99 1.41
C THR A 65 -25.00 10.19 2.44
N GLU A 66 -25.61 9.82 3.56
CA GLU A 66 -24.99 8.97 4.59
C GLU A 66 -24.70 7.56 4.05
N ALA A 67 -25.65 6.95 3.36
CA ALA A 67 -25.48 5.63 2.74
C ALA A 67 -24.36 5.62 1.69
N MET A 68 -24.28 6.65 0.84
CA MET A 68 -23.19 6.78 -0.14
C MET A 68 -21.82 6.96 0.52
N LYS A 69 -21.75 7.66 1.65
CA LYS A 69 -20.52 7.78 2.43
C LYS A 69 -20.09 6.42 3.00
N ILE A 70 -21.02 5.68 3.60
CA ILE A 70 -20.75 4.34 4.17
C ILE A 70 -20.34 3.36 3.06
N LEU A 71 -21.05 3.34 1.94
CA LEU A 71 -20.71 2.52 0.77
C LEU A 71 -19.31 2.84 0.24
N ARG A 72 -18.91 4.12 0.27
CA ARG A 72 -17.56 4.53 -0.11
C ARG A 72 -16.51 3.95 0.84
N GLU A 73 -16.74 4.00 2.15
CA GLU A 73 -15.81 3.43 3.15
C GLU A 73 -15.72 1.89 3.03
N ILE A 74 -16.85 1.21 2.80
CA ILE A 74 -16.90 -0.25 2.57
C ILE A 74 -16.15 -0.62 1.29
N ALA A 75 -16.42 0.07 0.18
CA ALA A 75 -15.74 -0.17 -1.09
C ALA A 75 -14.23 0.09 -0.98
N GLN A 76 -13.79 1.12 -0.24
CA GLN A 76 -12.37 1.36 0.01
C GLN A 76 -11.71 0.19 0.76
N LYS A 77 -12.37 -0.36 1.78
CA LYS A 77 -11.82 -1.49 2.55
C LYS A 77 -11.79 -2.78 1.73
N GLN A 78 -12.87 -3.10 1.03
CA GLN A 78 -12.92 -4.29 0.18
C GLN A 78 -11.92 -4.19 -0.98
N VAL A 79 -11.79 -3.01 -1.60
CA VAL A 79 -10.73 -2.75 -2.57
C VAL A 79 -9.37 -2.92 -1.91
N LEU A 80 -9.12 -2.40 -0.70
CA LEU A 80 -7.87 -2.59 0.04
C LEU A 80 -7.57 -4.07 0.35
N GLU A 81 -8.58 -4.88 0.66
CA GLU A 81 -8.44 -6.32 0.91
C GLU A 81 -8.20 -7.11 -0.37
N SER A 82 -8.99 -6.89 -1.42
CA SER A 82 -8.75 -7.47 -2.75
C SER A 82 -7.43 -7.01 -3.36
N LEU A 83 -7.01 -5.77 -3.05
CA LEU A 83 -5.69 -5.26 -3.35
C LEU A 83 -4.65 -6.10 -2.64
N LYS A 84 -4.73 -6.26 -1.32
CA LYS A 84 -3.79 -7.08 -0.54
C LYS A 84 -3.70 -8.50 -1.08
N GLU A 85 -4.82 -9.11 -1.49
CA GLU A 85 -4.85 -10.46 -2.05
C GLU A 85 -4.21 -10.55 -3.45
N ALA A 86 -4.57 -9.66 -4.39
CA ALA A 86 -3.96 -9.61 -5.72
C ALA A 86 -2.46 -9.26 -5.66
N THR A 87 -2.10 -8.45 -4.67
CA THR A 87 -0.74 -8.06 -4.30
C THR A 87 0.00 -9.30 -3.78
N ILE A 88 -0.54 -10.06 -2.81
CA ILE A 88 0.04 -11.33 -2.30
C ILE A 88 0.25 -12.38 -3.40
N GLU A 89 -0.71 -12.58 -4.32
CA GLU A 89 -0.61 -13.58 -5.39
C GLU A 89 0.50 -13.21 -6.41
N ALA A 90 0.63 -11.92 -6.74
CA ALA A 90 1.75 -11.41 -7.55
C ALA A 90 3.09 -11.34 -6.79
N HIS A 91 3.08 -11.38 -5.45
CA HIS A 91 4.25 -11.13 -4.60
C HIS A 91 5.04 -12.36 -4.15
N SER A 92 4.44 -13.55 -4.19
CA SER A 92 4.99 -14.72 -3.50
C SER A 92 6.14 -15.44 -4.22
N ILE A 93 6.41 -15.14 -5.50
CA ILE A 93 7.36 -15.96 -6.30
C ILE A 93 8.61 -15.19 -6.77
N ASP A 94 8.57 -13.88 -7.03
CA ASP A 94 9.66 -13.20 -7.77
C ASP A 94 10.47 -12.13 -7.01
N ARG A 95 10.17 -11.82 -5.74
CA ARG A 95 10.67 -10.58 -5.11
C ARG A 95 12.17 -10.53 -4.77
N ILE A 96 12.89 -11.65 -4.65
CA ILE A 96 14.22 -11.64 -4.01
C ILE A 96 15.31 -12.46 -4.71
N ASP A 97 15.00 -13.48 -5.51
CA ASP A 97 16.05 -14.40 -5.97
C ASP A 97 16.97 -13.83 -7.07
N ASP A 98 16.50 -12.83 -7.83
CA ASP A 98 17.29 -12.11 -8.82
C ASP A 98 17.40 -10.62 -8.48
N PHE A 99 18.48 -10.22 -7.80
CA PHE A 99 18.79 -8.81 -7.54
C PHE A 99 19.47 -8.18 -8.77
N GLU A 100 18.89 -7.11 -9.32
CA GLU A 100 19.57 -6.28 -10.33
C GLU A 100 20.64 -5.43 -9.61
N THR A 101 21.84 -6.00 -9.41
CA THR A 101 22.96 -5.27 -8.81
C THR A 101 23.70 -4.44 -9.86
N GLN A 102 23.89 -3.15 -9.60
CA GLN A 102 25.03 -2.42 -10.18
C GLN A 102 26.26 -2.84 -9.37
N SER A 103 26.98 -3.86 -9.82
CA SER A 103 28.26 -4.35 -9.23
C SER A 103 28.21 -4.50 -7.71
N ILE A 104 27.92 -5.70 -7.17
CA ILE A 104 27.82 -6.02 -5.73
C ILE A 104 28.76 -5.11 -4.90
N PRO A 105 28.27 -4.00 -4.32
CA PRO A 105 29.10 -3.22 -3.44
C PRO A 105 29.39 -4.06 -2.20
N PRO A 106 30.54 -3.86 -1.54
CA PRO A 106 30.89 -4.64 -0.36
C PRO A 106 29.76 -4.58 0.68
N VAL A 107 29.34 -5.76 1.14
CA VAL A 107 28.32 -5.88 2.20
C VAL A 107 28.74 -5.01 3.37
N THR A 108 27.84 -4.16 3.84
CA THR A 108 28.15 -3.28 4.97
C THR A 108 28.09 -4.08 6.26
N HIS A 109 29.18 -4.12 7.00
CA HIS A 109 29.17 -4.76 8.31
C HIS A 109 28.71 -3.75 9.37
N ILE A 110 27.71 -4.14 10.15
CA ILE A 110 27.27 -3.38 11.33
C ILE A 110 27.59 -4.19 12.59
N GLN A 111 27.82 -3.50 13.70
CA GLN A 111 28.12 -4.14 14.98
C GLN A 111 26.91 -4.02 15.92
N LEU A 112 26.46 -5.13 16.52
CA LEU A 112 25.43 -5.09 17.57
C LEU A 112 25.85 -4.11 18.69
N GLY A 113 24.90 -3.30 19.16
CA GLY A 113 25.12 -2.29 20.18
C GLY A 113 25.71 -0.96 19.67
N HIS A 114 25.97 -0.83 18.37
CA HIS A 114 26.49 0.41 17.78
C HIS A 114 25.53 1.02 16.76
N ILE A 115 25.36 2.34 16.84
CA ILE A 115 24.55 3.08 15.88
C ILE A 115 25.21 3.01 14.51
N THR A 116 24.42 2.67 13.49
CA THR A 116 24.84 2.70 12.09
C THR A 116 23.86 3.53 11.27
N THR A 117 24.35 4.30 10.29
CA THR A 117 23.50 5.07 9.37
C THR A 117 23.84 4.71 7.93
N PHE A 118 22.82 4.39 7.15
CA PHE A 118 22.90 4.26 5.71
C PHE A 118 22.44 5.56 5.06
N ALA A 119 23.17 6.02 4.04
CA ALA A 119 22.85 7.21 3.26
C ALA A 119 22.65 6.92 1.77
N PHE A 120 22.93 5.69 1.33
CA PHE A 120 22.82 5.30 -0.07
C PHE A 120 22.37 3.84 -0.22
N ALA A 121 21.56 3.59 -1.24
CA ALA A 121 21.12 2.28 -1.65
C ALA A 121 22.25 1.55 -2.39
N SER A 122 22.28 0.24 -2.24
CA SER A 122 23.16 -0.66 -3.01
C SER A 122 22.40 -1.61 -3.90
N GLU A 123 21.10 -1.77 -3.65
CA GLU A 123 20.27 -2.80 -4.26
C GLU A 123 18.90 -2.22 -4.55
N GLY A 124 18.28 -2.72 -5.62
CA GLY A 124 16.94 -2.35 -6.03
C GLY A 124 16.34 -3.44 -6.88
N LYS A 125 15.02 -3.44 -6.92
CA LYS A 125 14.25 -4.30 -7.82
C LYS A 125 12.92 -3.64 -8.13
N ARG A 126 12.28 -4.13 -9.17
CA ARG A 126 10.97 -3.67 -9.64
C ARG A 126 10.18 -4.83 -10.19
N GLY A 127 8.87 -4.66 -10.23
CA GLY A 127 7.93 -5.58 -10.87
C GLY A 127 6.67 -4.85 -11.29
N SER A 128 5.93 -5.44 -12.20
CA SER A 128 4.69 -4.85 -12.71
C SER A 128 3.82 -5.88 -13.40
N TRP A 129 2.52 -5.63 -13.38
CA TRP A 129 1.54 -6.41 -14.12
C TRP A 129 0.44 -5.50 -14.67
N VAL A 130 -0.08 -5.84 -15.83
CA VAL A 130 -1.20 -5.13 -16.46
C VAL A 130 -2.14 -6.15 -17.08
N ASP A 131 -3.44 -5.94 -16.86
CA ASP A 131 -4.50 -6.67 -17.54
C ASP A 131 -5.48 -5.68 -18.18
N GLY A 132 -5.88 -5.97 -19.42
CA GLY A 132 -6.67 -5.08 -20.26
C GLY A 132 -5.85 -3.97 -20.92
N ILE A 133 -6.47 -2.80 -21.10
CA ILE A 133 -5.84 -1.65 -21.75
C ILE A 133 -5.20 -0.79 -20.66
N GLY A 134 -3.87 -0.66 -20.70
CA GLY A 134 -3.12 0.12 -19.74
C GLY A 134 -1.62 0.05 -19.97
N SER A 135 -0.88 0.66 -19.05
CA SER A 135 0.58 0.57 -19.02
C SER A 135 1.08 0.72 -17.58
N VAL A 136 2.25 0.12 -17.31
CA VAL A 136 2.98 0.28 -16.07
C VAL A 136 4.43 0.60 -16.39
N THR A 137 4.98 1.56 -15.67
CA THR A 137 6.40 1.92 -15.66
C THR A 137 6.89 1.84 -14.24
N THR A 138 7.87 0.96 -13.98
CA THR A 138 8.54 0.89 -12.68
C THR A 138 10.04 1.07 -12.88
N THR A 139 10.65 1.94 -12.07
CA THR A 139 12.09 2.18 -12.11
C THR A 139 12.65 2.40 -10.71
N PHE A 140 13.95 2.26 -10.57
CA PHE A 140 14.68 2.63 -9.38
C PHE A 140 16.00 3.32 -9.76
N ASP A 141 16.51 4.15 -8.86
CA ASP A 141 17.74 4.92 -9.02
C ASP A 141 18.54 4.80 -7.71
N LEU A 142 19.53 3.90 -7.69
CA LEU A 142 20.33 3.60 -6.51
C LEU A 142 21.19 4.77 -6.05
N PRO A 143 21.91 5.50 -6.93
CA PRO A 143 22.64 6.72 -6.54
C PRO A 143 21.79 7.75 -5.79
N ASN A 144 20.49 7.80 -6.06
CA ASN A 144 19.58 8.78 -5.46
C ASN A 144 18.57 8.17 -4.47
N ASN A 145 18.67 6.88 -4.15
CA ASN A 145 17.75 6.14 -3.26
C ASN A 145 16.27 6.21 -3.69
N ARG A 146 16.01 6.33 -4.99
CA ARG A 146 14.64 6.57 -5.50
C ARG A 146 14.01 5.30 -6.03
N ASN A 147 12.72 5.16 -5.81
CA ASN A 147 11.87 4.21 -6.49
C ASN A 147 10.70 4.95 -7.11
N ASN A 148 10.28 4.47 -8.27
CA ASN A 148 9.33 5.13 -9.13
C ASN A 148 8.32 4.11 -9.65
N VAL A 149 7.04 4.45 -9.55
CA VAL A 149 5.94 3.63 -10.07
C VAL A 149 4.93 4.55 -10.74
N GLY A 150 4.73 4.37 -12.04
CA GLY A 150 3.70 5.04 -12.84
C GLY A 150 2.82 4.00 -13.52
N MET A 151 1.51 4.20 -13.52
CA MET A 151 0.58 3.27 -14.15
C MET A 151 -0.74 3.94 -14.52
N TRP A 152 -1.39 3.40 -15.54
CA TRP A 152 -2.73 3.80 -15.94
C TRP A 152 -3.47 2.67 -16.62
N THR A 153 -4.80 2.70 -16.56
CA THR A 153 -5.67 1.73 -17.25
C THR A 153 -6.92 2.39 -17.82
N SER A 154 -7.52 1.82 -18.88
CA SER A 154 -8.84 2.18 -19.41
C SER A 154 -9.34 1.21 -20.51
N PRO A 155 -10.23 0.23 -20.23
CA PRO A 155 -10.57 -0.45 -18.98
C PRO A 155 -9.57 -1.56 -18.62
N GLY A 156 -9.59 -2.04 -17.37
CA GLY A 156 -8.67 -3.07 -16.87
C GLY A 156 -8.07 -2.69 -15.52
N TYR A 157 -7.03 -3.41 -15.10
CA TYR A 157 -6.27 -3.10 -13.88
C TYR A 157 -4.76 -3.20 -14.13
N ALA A 158 -4.00 -2.54 -13.27
CA ALA A 158 -2.54 -2.59 -13.31
C ALA A 158 -1.99 -2.53 -11.89
N THR A 159 -0.91 -3.27 -11.65
CA THR A 159 -0.11 -3.23 -10.42
C THR A 159 1.34 -2.96 -10.75
N GLY A 160 2.07 -2.37 -9.82
CA GLY A 160 3.49 -2.11 -9.98
C GLY A 160 4.16 -1.80 -8.67
N TRP A 161 5.41 -2.19 -8.55
CA TRP A 161 6.23 -1.90 -7.39
C TRP A 161 7.68 -1.64 -7.80
N ALA A 162 8.36 -0.83 -7.01
CA ALA A 162 9.79 -0.64 -7.10
C ALA A 162 10.35 -0.39 -5.71
N TRP A 163 11.52 -0.93 -5.41
CA TRP A 163 12.19 -0.70 -4.13
C TRP A 163 13.68 -0.40 -4.32
N THR A 164 14.21 0.32 -3.34
CA THR A 164 15.66 0.49 -3.15
C THR A 164 16.00 0.15 -1.72
N GLY A 165 17.20 -0.36 -1.49
CA GLY A 165 17.57 -0.88 -0.19
C GLY A 165 19.08 -1.00 0.01
N ARG A 166 19.42 -1.45 1.20
CA ARG A 166 20.79 -1.66 1.65
C ARG A 166 20.92 -3.04 2.29
N ARG A 167 21.88 -3.81 1.79
CA ARG A 167 22.30 -5.08 2.40
C ARG A 167 23.37 -4.83 3.45
N PHE A 168 23.27 -5.53 4.57
CA PHE A 168 24.23 -5.46 5.65
C PHE A 168 24.37 -6.78 6.41
N PHE A 169 25.56 -7.04 6.94
CA PHE A 169 25.87 -8.19 7.76
C PHE A 169 26.05 -7.77 9.23
N VAL A 170 25.49 -8.53 10.16
CA VAL A 170 25.51 -8.21 11.58
C VAL A 170 26.65 -8.94 12.29
N ASN A 171 27.61 -8.18 12.81
CA ASN A 171 28.72 -8.68 13.63
C ASN A 171 28.36 -8.60 15.13
N GLY A 172 29.01 -9.45 15.93
CA GLY A 172 28.84 -9.50 17.40
C GLY A 172 28.50 -10.89 17.91
N GLN A 173 27.76 -10.96 19.02
CA GLN A 173 27.27 -12.20 19.60
C GLN A 173 25.80 -12.08 20.01
N GLY A 174 25.03 -13.14 19.79
CA GLY A 174 23.63 -13.21 20.18
C GLY A 174 22.69 -12.41 19.30
N THR A 175 21.56 -12.02 19.87
CA THR A 175 20.49 -11.25 19.22
C THR A 175 20.20 -10.01 20.06
N GLN A 176 20.05 -8.86 19.41
CA GLN A 176 19.64 -7.62 20.06
C GLN A 176 18.51 -6.96 19.26
N THR A 177 17.54 -6.39 19.97
CA THR A 177 16.50 -5.56 19.32
C THR A 177 17.14 -4.28 18.84
N ALA A 178 16.98 -3.99 17.56
CA ALA A 178 17.33 -2.72 16.96
C ALA A 178 16.07 -1.91 16.68
N SER A 179 16.15 -0.59 16.83
CA SER A 179 15.16 0.36 16.32
C SER A 179 15.67 1.01 15.03
N PHE A 180 14.76 1.27 14.11
CA PHE A 180 15.05 1.87 12.82
C PHE A 180 14.45 3.27 12.76
N ASP A 181 15.30 4.27 12.57
CA ASP A 181 14.87 5.61 12.17
C ASP A 181 14.90 5.70 10.65
N ILE A 182 13.89 6.31 10.05
CA ILE A 182 13.87 6.55 8.61
C ILE A 182 13.48 7.99 8.28
N ASP A 183 14.26 8.59 7.39
CA ASP A 183 13.98 9.90 6.81
C ASP A 183 13.86 9.79 5.29
N GLY A 184 12.94 10.54 4.71
CA GLY A 184 12.68 10.46 3.29
C GLY A 184 11.51 11.31 2.82
N MET A 185 11.00 10.96 1.65
CA MET A 185 9.81 11.55 1.06
C MET A 185 9.07 10.47 0.30
N TYR A 186 7.76 10.42 0.46
CA TYR A 186 6.90 9.75 -0.52
C TYR A 186 6.05 10.81 -1.19
N LYS A 187 5.79 10.63 -2.48
CA LYS A 187 4.93 11.53 -3.24
C LYS A 187 4.31 10.81 -4.41
N ALA A 188 3.00 10.89 -4.53
CA ALA A 188 2.23 10.21 -5.56
C ALA A 188 1.05 11.08 -6.02
N LEU A 189 0.84 11.09 -7.33
CA LEU A 189 -0.34 11.65 -7.97
C LEU A 189 -1.34 10.52 -8.25
N TYR A 190 -2.58 10.73 -7.81
CA TYR A 190 -3.69 9.83 -8.01
C TYR A 190 -4.77 10.51 -8.84
N ASN A 191 -5.26 9.83 -9.86
CA ASN A 191 -6.36 10.32 -10.68
C ASN A 191 -7.29 9.17 -11.02
N THR A 192 -8.58 9.39 -10.85
CA THR A 192 -9.63 8.42 -11.16
C THR A 192 -10.71 9.08 -11.99
N VAL A 193 -11.20 8.41 -13.04
CA VAL A 193 -12.19 8.95 -13.97
C VAL A 193 -13.39 8.01 -14.10
N GLY A 194 -14.49 8.38 -13.43
CA GLY A 194 -15.76 7.66 -13.51
C GLY A 194 -16.11 6.91 -12.23
N GLN A 195 -17.29 6.26 -12.24
CA GLN A 195 -17.94 5.72 -11.03
C GLN A 195 -17.42 4.33 -10.59
N SER A 196 -16.30 3.85 -11.10
CA SER A 196 -15.72 2.55 -10.69
C SER A 196 -14.20 2.53 -10.73
N SER A 197 -13.60 3.72 -10.76
CA SER A 197 -12.17 3.92 -10.90
C SER A 197 -11.48 3.95 -9.54
N VAL A 198 -10.33 3.29 -9.43
CA VAL A 198 -9.48 3.25 -8.22
C VAL A 198 -8.05 3.60 -8.59
N SER A 199 -7.41 4.41 -7.76
CA SER A 199 -5.97 4.65 -7.80
C SER A 199 -5.43 4.62 -6.38
N SER A 200 -4.53 3.68 -6.10
CA SER A 200 -3.99 3.43 -4.76
C SER A 200 -2.50 3.20 -4.80
N GLY A 201 -1.78 3.66 -3.79
CA GLY A 201 -0.34 3.44 -3.72
C GLY A 201 0.23 3.78 -2.37
N TYR A 202 1.24 3.01 -1.99
CA TYR A 202 1.76 2.95 -0.63
C TYR A 202 3.28 2.88 -0.67
N ALA A 203 3.90 3.67 0.21
CA ALA A 203 5.30 3.58 0.54
C ALA A 203 5.46 2.72 1.80
N THR A 204 6.27 1.68 1.74
CA THR A 204 6.48 0.74 2.85
C THR A 204 7.95 0.59 3.21
N PHE A 205 8.19 0.38 4.51
CA PHE A 205 9.44 -0.10 5.05
C PHE A 205 9.39 -1.61 5.21
N ASN A 206 10.48 -2.28 4.83
CA ASN A 206 10.59 -3.71 5.03
C ASN A 206 12.01 -4.09 5.49
N LEU A 207 12.09 -5.20 6.22
CA LEU A 207 13.33 -5.82 6.65
C LEU A 207 13.29 -7.31 6.32
N TYR A 208 14.22 -7.74 5.49
CA TYR A 208 14.37 -9.12 5.09
C TYR A 208 15.65 -9.72 5.68
N ASN A 209 15.58 -10.91 6.24
CA ASN A 209 16.74 -11.70 6.64
C ASN A 209 17.15 -12.58 5.45
N ALA A 210 18.24 -12.20 4.79
CA ALA A 210 18.75 -12.88 3.61
C ALA A 210 19.39 -14.23 3.95
N THR A 211 19.88 -14.43 5.18
CA THR A 211 20.43 -15.70 5.62
C THR A 211 19.36 -16.77 5.79
N THR A 212 18.23 -16.41 6.41
CA THR A 212 17.11 -17.36 6.66
C THR A 212 16.02 -17.30 5.60
N GLN A 213 16.16 -16.39 4.63
CA GLN A 213 15.18 -16.12 3.58
C GLN A 213 13.78 -15.73 4.09
N GLN A 214 13.71 -14.95 5.16
CA GLN A 214 12.46 -14.61 5.82
C GLN A 214 12.27 -13.11 5.99
N TRP A 215 11.04 -12.64 5.80
CA TRP A 215 10.65 -11.29 6.19
C TRP A 215 10.59 -11.18 7.71
N ILE A 216 11.29 -10.19 8.25
CA ILE A 216 11.24 -9.82 9.67
C ILE A 216 10.22 -8.71 9.87
N ILE A 217 10.21 -7.74 8.96
CA ILE A 217 9.20 -6.69 8.85
C ILE A 217 8.73 -6.69 7.40
N GLN A 218 7.42 -6.79 7.19
CA GLN A 218 6.80 -6.80 5.88
C GLN A 218 5.67 -5.76 5.82
N ASP A 219 5.63 -5.02 4.72
CA ASP A 219 4.61 -4.06 4.31
C ASP A 219 4.27 -3.00 5.39
N HIS A 220 5.28 -2.58 6.16
CA HIS A 220 5.09 -1.59 7.21
C HIS A 220 4.93 -0.18 6.60
N THR A 221 3.68 0.29 6.57
CA THR A 221 3.29 1.49 5.80
C THR A 221 3.87 2.77 6.39
N ILE A 222 4.60 3.52 5.57
CA ILE A 222 5.11 4.86 5.87
C ILE A 222 4.07 5.91 5.48
N GLY A 223 3.45 5.75 4.31
CA GLY A 223 2.43 6.67 3.82
C GLY A 223 1.85 6.23 2.49
N GLY A 224 0.88 6.99 2.01
CA GLY A 224 0.11 6.67 0.81
C GLY A 224 -1.38 6.72 1.06
N GLY A 225 -2.14 6.37 0.03
CA GLY A 225 -3.57 6.60 0.00
C GLY A 225 -4.26 5.85 -1.12
N THR A 226 -5.59 5.89 -1.06
CA THR A 226 -6.48 5.30 -2.06
C THR A 226 -7.56 6.31 -2.45
N TYR A 227 -7.66 6.57 -3.75
CA TYR A 227 -8.61 7.47 -4.37
C TYR A 227 -9.58 6.68 -5.23
N ILE A 228 -10.86 7.03 -5.13
CA ILE A 228 -11.95 6.37 -5.85
C ILE A 228 -12.99 7.35 -6.37
N PHE A 229 -13.68 6.96 -7.44
CA PHE A 229 -14.91 7.58 -7.96
C PHE A 229 -14.77 9.03 -8.44
N GLY A 230 -13.92 9.28 -9.43
CA GLY A 230 -13.80 10.62 -10.04
C GLY A 230 -13.03 11.63 -9.18
N ASN A 231 -12.31 11.14 -8.17
CA ASN A 231 -11.46 11.96 -7.34
C ASN A 231 -10.04 12.04 -7.91
N ASN A 232 -9.46 13.23 -7.78
CA ASN A 232 -8.04 13.47 -8.00
C ASN A 232 -7.41 13.87 -6.68
N GLY A 233 -6.20 13.38 -6.45
CA GLY A 233 -5.43 13.69 -5.25
C GLY A 233 -3.96 13.74 -5.58
N LEU A 234 -3.28 14.70 -4.97
CA LEU A 234 -1.84 14.68 -4.88
C LEU A 234 -1.50 14.43 -3.42
N GLU A 235 -0.81 13.34 -3.13
CA GLU A 235 -0.22 13.12 -1.81
C GLU A 235 1.29 13.30 -1.90
N GLY A 236 1.84 13.89 -0.86
CA GLY A 236 3.27 14.12 -0.77
C GLY A 236 3.63 14.58 0.62
N GLU A 237 4.52 13.82 1.26
CA GLU A 237 4.98 14.14 2.60
C GLU A 237 6.48 13.83 2.70
N THR A 238 7.23 14.79 3.22
CA THR A 238 8.54 14.50 3.78
C THR A 238 8.35 13.87 5.14
N PHE A 239 8.93 12.70 5.36
CA PHE A 239 8.85 12.01 6.64
C PHE A 239 10.22 11.97 7.32
N SER A 240 10.20 12.10 8.63
CA SER A 240 11.34 11.85 9.52
C SER A 240 10.77 11.16 10.76
N ARG A 241 10.97 9.84 10.85
CA ARG A 241 10.34 9.00 11.87
C ARG A 241 11.41 8.30 12.68
N ASN A 242 11.62 8.79 13.90
CA ASN A 242 12.52 8.18 14.88
C ASN A 242 11.87 6.98 15.56
N ASN A 243 12.65 5.92 15.80
CA ASN A 243 12.22 4.64 16.34
C ASN A 243 10.96 4.11 15.66
N PHE A 244 10.93 4.25 14.33
CA PHE A 244 9.75 4.02 13.53
C PHE A 244 9.28 2.57 13.63
N VAL A 245 10.22 1.63 13.57
CA VAL A 245 9.96 0.20 13.76
C VAL A 245 11.12 -0.43 14.51
N SER A 246 10.87 -1.53 15.21
CA SER A 246 11.90 -2.29 15.91
C SER A 246 11.86 -3.76 15.51
N ALA A 247 13.03 -4.39 15.41
CA ALA A 247 13.16 -5.80 15.10
C ALA A 247 14.41 -6.42 15.72
N PRO A 248 14.39 -7.73 16.06
CA PRO A 248 15.57 -8.45 16.51
C PRO A 248 16.56 -8.65 15.36
N LEU A 249 17.82 -8.28 15.59
CA LEU A 249 18.94 -8.57 14.71
C LEU A 249 19.87 -9.58 15.38
N THR A 250 20.22 -10.64 14.66
CA THR A 250 21.06 -11.74 15.14
C THR A 250 22.44 -11.66 14.50
N ALA A 251 23.48 -11.74 15.32
CA ALA A 251 24.86 -11.79 14.83
C ALA A 251 25.08 -13.01 13.93
N GLY A 252 25.83 -12.83 12.85
CA GLY A 252 26.07 -13.85 11.84
C GLY A 252 25.06 -13.87 10.70
N ASN A 253 23.96 -13.11 10.81
CA ASN A 253 22.96 -13.01 9.75
C ASN A 253 23.21 -11.79 8.86
N GLU A 254 22.80 -11.94 7.61
CA GLU A 254 22.70 -10.90 6.60
C GLU A 254 21.26 -10.44 6.46
N TYR A 255 21.07 -9.12 6.35
CA TYR A 255 19.77 -8.49 6.21
C TYR A 255 19.76 -7.52 5.04
N VAL A 256 18.57 -7.29 4.50
CA VAL A 256 18.28 -6.24 3.54
C VAL A 256 17.19 -5.36 4.12
N VAL A 257 17.52 -4.09 4.36
CA VAL A 257 16.51 -3.06 4.64
C VAL A 257 16.11 -2.43 3.31
N LEU A 258 14.81 -2.29 3.07
CA LEU A 258 14.31 -1.74 1.83
C LEU A 258 13.12 -0.80 2.03
N PHE A 259 13.12 0.24 1.21
CA PHE A 259 12.05 1.19 1.04
C PHE A 259 11.40 0.92 -0.31
N MET A 260 10.11 0.62 -0.29
CA MET A 260 9.34 0.20 -1.46
C MET A 260 8.21 1.17 -1.69
N PHE A 261 7.93 1.47 -2.95
CA PHE A 261 6.65 2.04 -3.36
C PHE A 261 5.92 1.01 -4.22
N GLU A 262 4.67 0.79 -3.89
CA GLU A 262 3.76 -0.09 -4.64
C GLU A 262 2.48 0.66 -4.99
N GLY A 263 1.87 0.27 -6.10
CA GLY A 263 0.67 0.91 -6.61
C GLY A 263 -0.25 -0.05 -7.34
N TYR A 264 -1.49 0.38 -7.44
CA TYR A 264 -2.53 -0.27 -8.21
C TYR A 264 -3.50 0.77 -8.76
N VAL A 265 -3.98 0.50 -9.97
CA VAL A 265 -5.06 1.25 -10.59
C VAL A 265 -6.08 0.30 -11.19
N LEU A 266 -7.34 0.69 -11.14
CA LEU A 266 -8.48 -0.03 -11.70
C LEU A 266 -9.36 0.94 -12.49
N PHE A 267 -9.79 0.51 -13.67
CA PHE A 267 -10.76 1.16 -14.56
C PHE A 267 -10.57 2.67 -14.73
N SER A 268 -10.00 3.13 -15.84
CA SER A 268 -9.92 4.57 -16.15
C SER A 268 -9.29 5.37 -15.01
N ALA A 269 -8.15 4.87 -14.53
CA ALA A 269 -7.42 5.44 -13.40
C ALA A 269 -5.92 5.54 -13.71
N TYR A 270 -5.26 6.38 -12.94
CA TYR A 270 -3.87 6.75 -13.12
C TYR A 270 -3.20 6.94 -11.76
N LEU A 271 -1.97 6.47 -11.65
CA LEU A 271 -1.08 6.66 -10.52
C LEU A 271 0.31 7.04 -11.03
N GLU A 272 0.97 8.01 -10.40
CA GLU A 272 2.34 8.38 -10.72
C GLU A 272 3.14 8.75 -9.48
N SER A 273 4.23 8.02 -9.28
CA SER A 273 5.24 8.18 -8.23
C SER A 273 6.64 8.19 -8.85
N GLY A 274 6.80 8.57 -10.14
CA GLY A 274 8.06 8.42 -10.87
C GLY A 274 8.68 9.59 -11.65
N THR A 275 8.22 10.83 -11.51
CA THR A 275 8.90 12.00 -12.13
C THR A 275 9.74 12.77 -11.11
N ASP A 276 10.66 13.65 -11.53
CA ASP A 276 11.40 14.52 -10.60
C ASP A 276 10.47 15.31 -9.65
N ASN A 277 9.22 15.53 -10.07
CA ASN A 277 8.19 16.20 -9.30
C ASN A 277 7.37 15.28 -8.39
N TYR A 278 7.38 13.97 -8.61
CA TYR A 278 6.60 12.94 -7.90
C TYR A 278 7.47 11.68 -7.79
N HIS A 279 8.34 11.57 -6.79
CA HIS A 279 9.12 10.35 -6.57
C HIS A 279 9.17 9.99 -5.09
N SER A 280 9.31 8.70 -4.82
CA SER A 280 9.49 8.19 -3.47
C SER A 280 10.96 7.85 -3.25
N LYS A 281 11.51 8.31 -2.14
CA LYS A 281 12.91 8.08 -1.77
C LYS A 281 13.11 8.06 -0.27
N TRP A 282 14.17 7.38 0.15
CA TRP A 282 14.72 7.54 1.49
C TRP A 282 16.04 8.31 1.43
N THR A 283 16.29 9.13 2.44
CA THR A 283 17.54 9.90 2.58
C THR A 283 18.48 9.20 3.54
N THR A 284 17.96 8.76 4.67
CA THR A 284 18.71 8.09 5.72
C THR A 284 17.90 6.98 6.35
N ILE A 285 18.57 5.87 6.65
CA ILE A 285 18.08 4.81 7.51
C ILE A 285 19.11 4.66 8.63
N ARG A 286 18.72 4.92 9.88
CA ARG A 286 19.58 4.74 11.05
C ARG A 286 19.11 3.52 11.83
N ILE A 287 20.06 2.70 12.24
CA ILE A 287 19.84 1.55 13.12
C ILE A 287 20.41 1.91 14.48
N ASN A 288 19.57 1.90 15.51
CA ASN A 288 19.94 2.09 16.91
C ASN A 288 19.68 0.79 17.70
N PHE A 289 20.37 0.59 18.82
CA PHE A 289 20.36 -0.63 19.63
C PHE A 289 20.14 -0.32 21.11
#